data_AF-A0A7M2XHG8-F1
#
_entry.id   AF-A0A7M2XHG8-F1
#
_cell.length_a   1.000
_cell.length_b   1.000
_cell.length_c   1.000
_cell.angle_alpha   90.00
_cell.angle_beta   90.00
_cell.angle_gamma   90.00
#
_symmetry.space_group_name_H-M   'P 1'
#
loop_
_entity.id
_entity.type
_entity.pdbx_description
1 polymer ?
#
loop_
_entity_poly.entity_id
_entity_poly.type
_entity_poly.pdbx_seq_one_letter_code
_entity_poly.pdbx_strand_id
1 'polypeptide(L)'
;MAQVCVSQNFDITSGALSIQPWTVPRHVYDQSFASVGNGTYGAHTNLPGKLMIDSGVQAWTNTSPLPAQVLFRLHRGSRRFVVSSPNVVQVRDRFTTAIDVTPRVPDTSNQYQGAAGGGVDMSTTTAAKPYAGVLYAWDDAMITEDWFGPIPPGGVFRFHYRATLWTPPPWSNNANDNLPVHECDLDPVRIQLIAFPTQDMDVMS
;
A
#
# COMPACT_ATOMS: atom_id res chain seq x y z
N MET A 1 -21.61 -37.20 -28.71
CA MET A 1 -21.56 -35.76 -28.35
C MET A 1 -22.04 -35.67 -26.91
N ALA A 2 -21.19 -35.28 -25.96
CA ALA A 2 -21.62 -35.15 -24.58
C ALA A 2 -22.52 -33.91 -24.47
N GLN A 3 -23.80 -34.09 -24.10
CA GLN A 3 -24.69 -32.98 -23.75
C GLN A 3 -24.38 -32.54 -22.33
N VAL A 4 -23.38 -31.69 -22.17
CA VAL A 4 -23.07 -31.01 -20.92
C VAL A 4 -23.30 -29.52 -21.16
N CYS A 5 -23.97 -28.84 -20.24
CA CYS A 5 -24.10 -27.39 -20.29
C CYS A 5 -22.71 -26.76 -20.14
N VAL A 6 -22.10 -26.34 -21.25
CA VAL A 6 -20.83 -25.62 -21.25
C VAL A 6 -21.10 -24.14 -21.08
N SER A 7 -21.00 -23.65 -19.84
CA SER A 7 -20.87 -22.22 -19.54
C SER A 7 -19.50 -21.69 -19.98
N GLN A 8 -19.29 -20.37 -19.97
CA GLN A 8 -18.00 -19.75 -20.33
C GLN A 8 -16.81 -20.15 -19.44
N ASN A 9 -17.06 -20.87 -18.34
CA ASN A 9 -16.03 -21.43 -17.44
C ASN A 9 -15.50 -22.81 -17.86
N PHE A 10 -16.16 -23.49 -18.80
CA PHE A 10 -15.79 -24.83 -19.26
C PHE A 10 -15.58 -24.87 -20.76
N ASP A 11 -14.76 -25.81 -21.23
CA ASP A 11 -14.50 -26.02 -22.66
C ASP A 11 -14.36 -27.50 -22.98
N ILE A 12 -14.62 -27.86 -24.23
CA ILE A 12 -14.53 -29.23 -24.76
C ILE A 12 -13.72 -29.25 -26.08
N THR A 13 -12.99 -28.18 -26.40
CA THR A 13 -12.24 -28.05 -27.67
C THR A 13 -11.26 -29.19 -27.94
N SER A 14 -10.74 -29.86 -26.90
CA SER A 14 -9.84 -31.03 -27.03
C SER A 14 -10.55 -32.40 -27.03
N GLY A 15 -11.89 -32.43 -27.06
CA GLY A 15 -12.68 -33.66 -26.92
C GLY A 15 -12.80 -34.16 -25.48
N ALA A 16 -12.20 -33.46 -24.52
CA ALA A 16 -12.34 -33.69 -23.08
C ALA A 16 -12.83 -32.40 -22.40
N LEU A 17 -13.60 -32.54 -21.31
CA LEU A 17 -14.03 -31.41 -20.50
C LEU A 17 -12.82 -30.78 -19.81
N SER A 18 -12.59 -29.50 -20.06
CA SER A 18 -11.55 -28.68 -19.45
C SER A 18 -12.15 -27.48 -18.72
N ILE A 19 -11.38 -26.97 -17.75
CA ILE A 19 -11.70 -25.71 -17.05
C ILE A 19 -10.97 -24.56 -17.72
N GLN A 20 -11.64 -23.42 -17.86
CA GLN A 20 -11.00 -22.23 -18.38
C GLN A 20 -10.10 -21.57 -17.31
N PRO A 21 -8.99 -20.91 -17.69
CA PRO A 21 -8.05 -20.33 -16.73
C PRO A 21 -8.68 -19.32 -15.77
N TRP A 22 -9.73 -18.59 -16.19
CA TRP A 22 -10.43 -17.61 -15.37
C TRP A 22 -11.42 -18.22 -14.36
N THR A 23 -11.58 -19.55 -14.36
CA THR A 23 -12.50 -20.28 -13.46
C THR A 23 -11.91 -20.49 -12.06
N VAL A 24 -10.62 -20.19 -11.86
CA VAL A 24 -9.92 -20.32 -10.58
C VAL A 24 -9.29 -18.99 -10.15
N PRO A 25 -9.03 -18.77 -8.86
CA PRO A 25 -8.27 -17.61 -8.40
C PRO A 25 -6.89 -17.59 -9.06
N ARG A 26 -6.48 -16.42 -9.56
CA ARG A 26 -5.20 -16.23 -10.26
C ARG A 26 -4.45 -15.03 -9.70
N HIS A 27 -3.16 -15.21 -9.42
CA HIS A 27 -2.25 -14.07 -9.27
C HIS A 27 -2.09 -13.39 -10.63
N VAL A 28 -2.53 -12.14 -10.73
CA VAL A 28 -2.52 -11.38 -11.97
C VAL A 28 -1.56 -10.19 -11.95
N TYR A 29 -1.05 -9.85 -10.77
CA TYR A 29 -0.06 -8.80 -10.59
C TYR A 29 0.75 -9.08 -9.31
N ASP A 30 2.06 -8.82 -9.36
CA ASP A 30 2.97 -8.94 -8.22
C ASP A 30 4.21 -8.06 -8.46
N GLN A 31 4.34 -6.95 -7.72
CA GLN A 31 5.49 -6.07 -7.81
C GLN A 31 5.87 -5.47 -6.45
N SER A 32 7.15 -5.13 -6.30
CA SER A 32 7.70 -4.47 -5.11
C SER A 32 8.19 -3.06 -5.44
N PHE A 33 7.94 -2.13 -4.52
CA PHE A 33 8.32 -0.72 -4.63
C PHE A 33 9.21 -0.33 -3.46
N ALA A 34 10.46 0.04 -3.75
CA ALA A 34 11.44 0.44 -2.74
C ALA A 34 11.23 1.88 -2.27
N SER A 35 11.69 2.17 -1.05
CA SER A 35 11.76 3.53 -0.55
C SER A 35 12.90 4.30 -1.19
N VAL A 36 12.60 5.53 -1.62
CA VAL A 36 13.57 6.50 -2.14
C VAL A 36 13.96 7.55 -1.08
N GLY A 37 13.32 7.51 0.10
CA GLY A 37 13.46 8.52 1.14
C GLY A 37 14.21 8.05 2.40
N ASN A 38 14.78 6.85 2.39
CA ASN A 38 15.45 6.23 3.54
C ASN A 38 16.67 7.04 4.04
N GLY A 39 17.08 6.80 5.28
CA GLY A 39 18.19 7.47 5.95
C GLY A 39 17.77 8.68 6.79
N THR A 40 18.65 9.68 6.85
CA THR A 40 18.44 10.85 7.71
C THR A 40 17.33 11.76 7.19
N TYR A 41 16.64 12.41 8.13
CA TYR A 41 15.59 13.37 7.80
C TYR A 41 15.65 14.60 8.70
N GLY A 42 15.12 15.71 8.18
CA GLY A 42 14.93 16.96 8.91
C GLY A 42 13.45 17.26 9.13
N ALA A 43 13.14 18.53 9.43
CA ALA A 43 11.78 18.97 9.64
C ALA A 43 10.94 18.88 8.34
N HIS A 44 9.86 18.11 8.40
CA HIS A 44 8.79 18.02 7.41
C HIS A 44 7.44 18.25 8.10
N THR A 45 7.24 19.45 8.62
CA THR A 45 6.08 19.81 9.46
C THR A 45 4.78 20.01 8.67
N ASN A 46 4.89 20.29 7.38
CA ASN A 46 3.74 20.38 6.48
C ASN A 46 3.38 18.99 5.93
N LEU A 47 2.10 18.66 5.94
CA LEU A 47 1.58 17.48 5.26
C LEU A 47 1.62 17.68 3.72
N PRO A 48 1.81 16.61 2.92
CA PRO A 48 1.94 15.21 3.32
C PRO A 48 3.32 14.80 3.85
N GLY A 49 4.31 15.70 3.85
CA GLY A 49 5.67 15.45 4.32
C GLY A 49 6.62 14.97 3.20
N LYS A 50 7.74 14.33 3.59
CA LYS A 50 8.74 13.76 2.68
C LYS A 50 8.20 12.52 1.99
N LEU A 51 8.31 12.44 0.66
CA LEU A 51 7.96 11.22 -0.06
C LEU A 51 8.96 10.10 0.25
N MET A 52 8.44 8.94 0.66
CA MET A 52 9.25 7.77 0.97
C MET A 52 9.10 6.70 -0.12
N ILE A 53 7.86 6.29 -0.44
CA ILE A 53 7.58 5.30 -1.49
C ILE A 53 6.52 5.88 -2.42
N ASP A 54 6.70 5.66 -3.72
CA ASP A 54 5.70 5.95 -4.75
C ASP A 54 5.69 4.83 -5.78
N SER A 55 4.54 4.17 -5.97
CA SER A 55 4.42 3.13 -7.00
C SER A 55 4.22 3.69 -8.41
N GLY A 56 3.88 4.98 -8.53
CA GLY A 56 3.20 5.50 -9.71
C GLY A 56 1.84 4.81 -9.94
N VAL A 57 1.19 5.14 -11.05
CA VAL A 57 -0.05 4.47 -11.46
C VAL A 57 0.30 3.12 -12.08
N GLN A 58 -0.24 2.07 -11.49
CA GLN A 58 -0.12 0.69 -11.93
C GLN A 58 -1.46 0.22 -12.50
N ALA A 59 -1.43 -0.79 -13.38
CA ALA A 59 -2.61 -1.24 -14.10
C ALA A 59 -2.61 -2.76 -14.32
N TRP A 60 -3.79 -3.35 -14.29
CA TRP A 60 -4.06 -4.72 -14.73
C TRP A 60 -5.34 -4.74 -15.58
N THR A 61 -5.31 -5.44 -16.70
CA THR A 61 -6.45 -5.60 -17.60
C THR A 61 -7.10 -6.96 -17.42
N ASN A 62 -8.43 -6.98 -17.27
CA ASN A 62 -9.19 -8.21 -17.25
C ASN A 62 -9.32 -8.78 -18.68
N THR A 63 -8.54 -9.81 -18.99
CA THR A 63 -8.60 -10.51 -20.28
C THR A 63 -9.62 -11.65 -20.33
N SER A 64 -10.32 -11.91 -19.21
CA SER A 64 -11.40 -12.89 -19.12
C SER A 64 -12.64 -12.43 -19.90
N PRO A 65 -13.42 -13.34 -20.50
CA PRO A 65 -14.74 -13.02 -21.04
C PRO A 65 -15.78 -12.74 -19.93
N LEU A 66 -15.46 -13.09 -18.68
CA LEU A 66 -16.30 -12.83 -17.51
C LEU A 66 -15.76 -11.68 -16.65
N PRO A 67 -16.63 -10.93 -15.94
CA PRO A 67 -16.19 -9.98 -14.94
C PRO A 67 -15.35 -10.65 -13.84
N ALA A 68 -14.41 -9.92 -13.27
CA ALA A 68 -13.54 -10.44 -12.21
C ALA A 68 -13.67 -9.60 -10.93
N GLN A 69 -13.71 -10.26 -9.77
CA GLN A 69 -13.44 -9.61 -8.49
C GLN A 69 -11.94 -9.66 -8.23
N VAL A 70 -11.35 -8.61 -7.68
CA VAL A 70 -9.91 -8.52 -7.42
C VAL A 70 -9.68 -8.35 -5.92
N LEU A 71 -8.93 -9.28 -5.33
CA LEU A 71 -8.32 -9.10 -4.01
C LEU A 71 -7.02 -8.33 -4.18
N PHE A 72 -7.00 -7.10 -3.70
CA PHE A 72 -5.82 -6.25 -3.60
C PHE A 72 -5.11 -6.52 -2.28
N ARG A 73 -3.85 -6.95 -2.34
CA ARG A 73 -3.01 -7.17 -1.15
C ARG A 73 -1.85 -6.19 -1.14
N LEU A 74 -1.76 -5.44 -0.06
CA LEU A 74 -0.66 -4.52 0.23
C LEU A 74 0.18 -5.09 1.37
N HIS A 75 1.38 -5.57 1.04
CA HIS A 75 2.37 -6.02 2.00
C HIS A 75 3.32 -4.86 2.31
N ARG A 76 3.20 -4.28 3.50
CA ARG A 76 4.15 -3.31 4.02
C ARG A 76 5.33 -4.06 4.60
N GLY A 77 6.53 -3.75 4.12
CA GLY A 77 7.76 -4.14 4.79
C GLY A 77 7.89 -3.49 6.17
N SER A 78 8.89 -3.94 6.93
CA SER A 78 9.17 -3.38 8.25
C SER A 78 9.54 -1.89 8.16
N ARG A 79 9.35 -1.16 9.26
CA ARG A 79 9.68 0.27 9.33
C ARG A 79 10.53 0.53 10.55
N ARG A 80 11.65 1.23 10.36
CA ARG A 80 12.55 1.67 11.43
C ARG A 80 12.40 3.16 11.65
N PHE A 81 12.28 3.56 12.90
CA PHE A 81 12.25 4.95 13.34
C PHE A 81 13.28 5.18 14.43
N VAL A 82 14.19 6.12 14.19
CA VAL A 82 15.08 6.68 15.21
C VAL A 82 14.75 8.16 15.33
N VAL A 83 14.38 8.60 16.53
CA VAL A 83 13.99 9.98 16.77
C VAL A 83 14.46 10.47 18.14
N SER A 84 15.24 11.55 18.13
CA SER A 84 15.63 12.25 19.35
C SER A 84 14.48 13.03 19.99
N SER A 85 14.40 12.97 21.32
CA SER A 85 13.53 13.82 22.14
C SER A 85 13.81 15.31 21.91
N PRO A 86 12.79 16.18 21.77
CA PRO A 86 11.36 15.93 22.00
C PRO A 86 10.57 15.64 20.70
N ASN A 87 11.25 15.24 19.64
CA ASN A 87 10.65 15.14 18.31
C ASN A 87 9.79 13.88 18.16
N VAL A 88 8.83 13.97 17.24
CA VAL A 88 7.96 12.87 16.84
C VAL A 88 8.08 12.67 15.33
N VAL A 89 8.03 11.42 14.90
CA VAL A 89 7.96 11.06 13.48
C VAL A 89 6.74 10.19 13.22
N GLN A 90 6.11 10.38 12.06
CA GLN A 90 5.02 9.53 11.61
C GLN A 90 5.16 9.26 10.11
N VAL A 91 5.13 7.99 9.72
CA VAL A 91 4.96 7.56 8.34
C VAL A 91 3.50 7.25 8.11
N ARG A 92 2.94 7.84 7.07
CA ARG A 92 1.56 7.60 6.60
C ARG A 92 1.61 7.02 5.21
N ASP A 93 0.72 6.08 4.94
CA ASP A 93 0.59 5.52 3.61
C ASP A 93 -0.85 5.49 3.13
N ARG A 94 -0.96 5.56 1.81
CA ARG A 94 -2.24 5.58 1.14
C ARG A 94 -2.17 4.90 -0.21
N PHE A 95 -3.22 4.16 -0.55
CA PHE A 95 -3.53 3.82 -1.93
C PHE A 95 -4.90 4.34 -2.37
N THR A 96 -5.02 4.47 -3.69
CA THR A 96 -6.24 4.86 -4.40
C THR A 96 -6.40 3.96 -5.62
N THR A 97 -7.65 3.62 -5.94
CA THR A 97 -7.98 2.69 -7.01
C THR A 97 -9.01 3.31 -7.96
N ALA A 98 -9.08 2.78 -9.18
CA ALA A 98 -10.06 3.16 -10.18
C ALA A 98 -10.24 2.05 -11.22
N ILE A 99 -11.40 2.03 -11.89
CA ILE A 99 -11.69 1.13 -13.01
C ILE A 99 -11.86 2.00 -14.26
N ASP A 100 -11.14 1.67 -15.33
CA ASP A 100 -11.17 2.33 -16.65
C ASP A 100 -10.74 3.80 -16.69
N VAL A 101 -10.55 4.44 -15.54
CA VAL A 101 -10.00 5.79 -15.41
C VAL A 101 -8.72 5.79 -14.58
N THR A 102 -7.96 6.88 -14.66
CA THR A 102 -6.75 7.08 -13.85
C THR A 102 -7.15 7.38 -12.40
N PRO A 103 -6.62 6.66 -11.39
CA PRO A 103 -6.88 6.97 -10.00
C PRO A 103 -6.27 8.33 -9.64
N ARG A 104 -6.90 9.04 -8.68
CA ARG A 104 -6.30 10.25 -8.12
C ARG A 104 -4.94 9.93 -7.49
N VAL A 105 -4.02 10.90 -7.44
CA VAL A 105 -2.78 10.71 -6.68
C VAL A 105 -3.12 10.52 -5.19
N PRO A 106 -2.58 9.51 -4.50
CA PRO A 106 -2.79 9.33 -3.08
C PRO A 106 -2.26 10.53 -2.28
N ASP A 107 -3.14 11.12 -1.48
CA ASP A 107 -2.80 12.15 -0.51
C ASP A 107 -2.93 11.60 0.91
N THR A 108 -1.79 11.54 1.61
CA THR A 108 -1.61 11.04 2.97
C THR A 108 -1.86 12.11 4.05
N SER A 109 -2.30 13.31 3.68
CA SER A 109 -2.59 14.41 4.61
C SER A 109 -3.73 14.07 5.58
N ASN A 110 -4.89 13.67 5.05
CA ASN A 110 -6.15 13.58 5.80
C ASN A 110 -6.79 12.19 5.85
N GLN A 111 -6.50 11.32 4.88
CA GLN A 111 -6.94 9.92 4.95
C GLN A 111 -5.79 9.02 4.53
N TYR A 112 -5.62 7.93 5.26
CA TYR A 112 -4.52 6.99 5.09
C TYR A 112 -5.01 5.59 5.47
N GLN A 113 -4.45 4.57 4.83
CA GLN A 113 -4.74 3.16 5.17
C GLN A 113 -3.76 2.60 6.20
N GLY A 114 -2.64 3.28 6.41
CA GLY A 114 -1.67 2.94 7.43
C GLY A 114 -1.01 4.18 8.01
N ALA A 115 -0.76 4.16 9.31
CA ALA A 115 0.05 5.15 10.00
C ALA A 115 0.89 4.45 11.06
N ALA A 116 2.16 4.85 11.12
CA ALA A 116 3.19 4.24 11.95
C ALA A 116 4.13 5.33 12.43
N GLY A 117 4.71 5.20 13.62
CA GLY A 117 5.66 6.18 14.11
C GLY A 117 5.66 6.30 15.63
N GLY A 118 6.42 7.27 16.11
CA GLY A 118 6.60 7.48 17.53
C GLY A 118 7.49 8.66 17.83
N GLY A 119 7.58 8.95 19.10
CA GLY A 119 8.48 9.94 19.67
C GLY A 119 8.43 9.82 21.17
N VAL A 120 9.39 10.45 21.83
CA VAL A 120 9.39 10.59 23.27
C VAL A 120 9.61 12.05 23.60
N ASP A 121 8.72 12.61 24.41
CA ASP A 121 8.93 13.91 25.03
C ASP A 121 9.09 13.68 26.53
N MET A 122 10.30 13.87 27.01
CA MET A 122 10.66 13.67 28.42
C MET A 122 10.55 14.97 29.23
N SER A 123 9.86 15.99 28.70
CA SER A 123 9.83 17.35 29.24
C SER A 123 11.20 18.04 29.17
N THR A 124 11.29 19.20 29.80
CA THR A 124 12.48 20.04 29.83
C THR A 124 13.09 20.11 31.23
N THR A 125 14.40 20.27 31.27
CA THR A 125 15.14 20.67 32.47
C THR A 125 14.69 22.05 32.98
N THR A 126 15.16 22.43 34.18
CA THR A 126 14.93 23.76 34.79
C THR A 126 15.46 24.92 33.93
N ALA A 127 16.32 24.66 32.94
CA ALA A 127 16.82 25.63 31.96
C ALA A 127 16.06 25.60 30.63
N ALA A 128 14.87 24.99 30.59
CA ALA A 128 14.04 24.81 29.39
C ALA A 128 14.71 24.04 28.23
N LYS A 129 15.77 23.28 28.51
CA LYS A 129 16.37 22.36 27.54
C LYS A 129 15.69 20.99 27.59
N PRO A 130 15.35 20.36 26.46
CA PRO A 130 14.84 18.98 26.44
C PRO A 130 15.82 18.01 27.09
N TYR A 131 15.30 17.02 27.82
CA TYR A 131 16.15 15.90 28.26
C TYR A 131 16.64 15.10 27.04
N ALA A 132 17.91 14.70 27.12
CA ALA A 132 18.52 13.84 26.12
C ALA A 132 17.86 12.46 26.13
N GLY A 133 17.54 11.96 24.94
CA GLY A 133 16.81 10.71 24.76
C GLY A 133 16.61 10.43 23.28
N VAL A 134 16.65 9.15 22.93
CA VAL A 134 16.44 8.68 21.56
C VAL A 134 15.48 7.50 21.62
N LEU A 135 14.36 7.61 20.91
CA LEU A 135 13.49 6.47 20.66
C LEU A 135 14.06 5.67 19.49
N TYR A 136 14.20 4.37 19.71
CA TYR A 136 14.42 3.38 18.65
C TYR A 136 13.18 2.51 18.58
N ALA A 137 12.47 2.58 17.46
CA ALA A 137 11.24 1.83 17.24
C ALA A 137 11.27 1.11 15.89
N TRP A 138 10.67 -0.07 15.88
CA TRP A 138 10.45 -0.86 14.68
C TRP A 138 8.99 -1.29 14.63
N ASP A 139 8.38 -1.15 13.46
CA ASP A 139 7.11 -1.81 13.16
C ASP A 139 7.37 -3.03 12.30
N ASP A 140 6.71 -4.12 12.65
CA ASP A 140 6.75 -5.37 11.90
C ASP A 140 6.08 -5.23 10.52
N ALA A 141 6.36 -6.18 9.64
CA ALA A 141 5.69 -6.26 8.35
C ALA A 141 4.17 -6.52 8.54
N MET A 142 3.34 -5.82 7.75
CA MET A 142 1.88 -5.89 7.86
C MET A 142 1.23 -6.07 6.49
N ILE A 143 0.08 -6.74 6.47
CA ILE A 143 -0.71 -6.94 5.26
C ILE A 143 -2.06 -6.22 5.41
N THR A 144 -2.46 -5.49 4.39
CA THR A 144 -3.84 -5.00 4.22
C THR A 144 -4.43 -5.64 2.98
N GLU A 145 -5.67 -6.08 3.08
CA GLU A 145 -6.41 -6.72 2.01
C GLU A 145 -7.72 -5.98 1.77
N ASP A 146 -8.00 -5.62 0.52
CA ASP A 146 -9.27 -5.00 0.10
C ASP A 146 -9.79 -5.68 -1.17
N TRP A 147 -11.11 -5.78 -1.28
CA TRP A 147 -11.79 -6.32 -2.46
C TRP A 147 -12.27 -5.21 -3.38
N PHE A 148 -12.01 -5.35 -4.68
CA PHE A 148 -12.43 -4.40 -5.71
C PHE A 148 -13.10 -5.12 -6.88
N GLY A 149 -14.11 -4.48 -7.45
CA GLY A 149 -14.78 -4.94 -8.65
C GLY A 149 -16.31 -4.84 -8.57
N PRO A 150 -17.01 -5.46 -9.52
CA PRO A 150 -16.45 -6.28 -10.59
C PRO A 150 -15.71 -5.47 -11.66
N ILE A 151 -14.61 -6.02 -12.19
CA ILE A 151 -13.88 -5.49 -13.34
C ILE A 151 -14.47 -6.13 -14.59
N PRO A 152 -15.07 -5.37 -15.52
CA PRO A 152 -15.69 -5.94 -16.71
C PRO A 152 -14.65 -6.61 -17.63
N PRO A 153 -15.07 -7.50 -18.53
CA PRO A 153 -14.23 -8.01 -19.61
C PRO A 153 -13.59 -6.86 -20.39
N GLY A 154 -12.27 -6.91 -20.59
CA GLY A 154 -11.48 -5.84 -21.22
C GLY A 154 -11.26 -4.60 -20.36
N GLY A 155 -11.91 -4.50 -19.20
CA GLY A 155 -11.75 -3.40 -18.25
C GLY A 155 -10.38 -3.39 -17.59
N VAL A 156 -9.92 -2.20 -17.19
CA VAL A 156 -8.60 -1.97 -16.60
C VAL A 156 -8.75 -1.52 -15.16
N PHE A 157 -8.30 -2.35 -14.22
CA PHE A 157 -8.14 -1.96 -12.83
C PHE A 157 -6.82 -1.20 -12.67
N ARG A 158 -6.87 0.00 -12.10
CA ARG A 158 -5.72 0.84 -11.83
C ARG A 158 -5.60 1.15 -10.36
N PHE A 159 -4.37 1.23 -9.88
CA PHE A 159 -4.08 1.63 -8.51
C PHE A 159 -2.83 2.51 -8.44
N HIS A 160 -2.72 3.29 -7.37
CA HIS A 160 -1.55 4.11 -7.05
C HIS A 160 -1.34 4.07 -5.54
N TYR A 161 -0.13 3.77 -5.09
CA TYR A 161 0.27 3.73 -3.69
C TYR A 161 1.36 4.77 -3.41
N ARG A 162 1.26 5.46 -2.27
CA ARG A 162 2.30 6.35 -1.74
C ARG A 162 2.46 6.19 -0.24
N ALA A 163 3.69 6.33 0.23
CA ALA A 163 4.01 6.49 1.65
C ALA A 163 4.84 7.76 1.85
N THR A 164 4.53 8.52 2.89
CA THR A 164 5.24 9.76 3.23
C THR A 164 5.61 9.81 4.71
N LEU A 165 6.75 10.42 5.00
CA LEU A 165 7.22 10.72 6.33
C LEU A 165 6.85 12.16 6.69
N TRP A 166 6.16 12.31 7.81
CA TRP A 166 5.76 13.59 8.38
C TRP A 166 6.36 13.74 9.78
N THR A 167 6.76 14.97 10.11
CA THR A 167 7.27 15.32 11.43
C THR A 167 6.28 16.27 12.12
N PRO A 168 5.34 15.77 12.93
CA PRO A 168 4.36 16.60 13.61
C PRO A 168 5.01 17.78 14.36
N PRO A 169 4.46 18.99 14.27
CA PRO A 169 4.83 20.07 15.17
C PRO A 169 4.47 19.75 16.63
N PRO A 170 5.24 20.21 17.62
CA PRO A 170 6.47 21.00 17.48
C PRO A 170 7.68 20.15 17.02
N TRP A 171 8.59 20.77 16.27
CA TRP A 171 9.87 20.15 15.88
C TRP A 171 11.04 21.00 16.40
N SER A 172 11.98 20.35 17.08
CA SER A 172 13.15 21.00 17.63
C SER A 172 14.45 20.55 16.97
N ASN A 173 15.26 21.51 16.54
CA ASN A 173 16.61 21.28 16.05
C ASN A 173 17.66 21.19 17.18
N ASN A 174 17.29 21.55 18.42
CA ASN A 174 18.16 21.41 19.60
C ASN A 174 17.94 20.08 20.36
N ALA A 175 17.22 19.14 19.72
CA ALA A 175 16.92 17.83 20.27
C ALA A 175 18.18 17.09 20.73
N ASN A 176 18.03 16.26 21.77
CA ASN A 176 19.12 15.46 22.34
C ASN A 176 20.38 16.28 22.68
N ASP A 177 20.23 17.37 23.43
CA ASP A 177 21.31 18.29 23.83
C ASP A 177 22.15 18.81 22.65
N ASN A 178 21.47 19.25 21.57
CA ASN A 178 22.07 19.68 20.30
C ASN A 178 22.80 18.59 19.49
N LEU A 179 22.54 17.31 19.79
CA LEU A 179 23.01 16.16 19.01
C LEU A 179 21.81 15.37 18.45
N PRO A 180 20.99 15.96 17.55
CA PRO A 180 19.80 15.32 17.04
C PRO A 180 20.12 14.09 16.18
N VAL A 181 19.42 12.99 16.45
CA VAL A 181 19.47 11.74 15.68
C VAL A 181 18.07 11.45 15.13
N HIS A 182 17.95 11.56 13.82
CA HIS A 182 16.69 11.39 13.08
C HIS A 182 16.94 10.53 11.85
N GLU A 183 16.55 9.26 11.92
CA GLU A 183 16.68 8.30 10.83
C GLU A 183 15.38 7.52 10.65
N CYS A 184 14.98 7.32 9.41
CA CYS A 184 13.81 6.51 9.10
C CYS A 184 14.07 5.68 7.85
N ASP A 185 13.81 4.38 7.98
CA ASP A 185 13.95 3.43 6.88
C ASP A 185 12.65 2.65 6.73
N LEU A 186 12.16 2.58 5.51
CA LEU A 186 11.04 1.74 5.12
C LEU A 186 11.58 0.65 4.23
N ASP A 187 11.30 -0.61 4.60
CA ASP A 187 11.46 -1.71 3.68
C ASP A 187 10.47 -1.59 2.51
N PRO A 188 10.77 -2.26 1.38
CA PRO A 188 9.89 -2.24 0.21
C PRO A 188 8.47 -2.66 0.53
N VAL A 189 7.54 -2.09 -0.24
CA VAL A 189 6.14 -2.50 -0.24
C VAL A 189 5.88 -3.41 -1.42
N ARG A 190 5.27 -4.58 -1.20
CA ARG A 190 4.86 -5.50 -2.26
C ARG A 190 3.35 -5.43 -2.45
N ILE A 191 2.91 -5.26 -3.70
CA ILE A 191 1.49 -5.22 -4.06
C ILE A 191 1.18 -6.44 -4.92
N GLN A 192 0.18 -7.21 -4.52
CA GLN A 192 -0.33 -8.34 -5.27
C GLN A 192 -1.81 -8.14 -5.61
N LEU A 193 -2.19 -8.56 -6.81
CA LEU A 193 -3.59 -8.67 -7.22
C LEU A 193 -3.92 -10.13 -7.48
N ILE A 194 -5.00 -10.61 -6.87
CA ILE A 194 -5.56 -11.94 -7.12
C ILE A 194 -6.95 -11.76 -7.74
N ALA A 195 -7.11 -12.16 -8.99
CA ALA A 195 -8.40 -12.14 -9.67
C ALA A 195 -9.17 -13.41 -9.35
N PHE A 196 -10.41 -13.24 -8.88
CA PHE A 196 -11.34 -14.31 -8.53
C PHE A 196 -12.40 -14.47 -9.63
N PRO A 197 -12.79 -15.73 -9.93
CA PRO A 197 -13.87 -16.03 -10.85
C PRO A 197 -15.19 -15.43 -10.36
N THR A 198 -16.07 -15.08 -11.28
CA THR A 198 -17.47 -14.78 -11.00
C THR A 198 -18.38 -15.81 -11.67
N GLN A 199 -19.61 -15.91 -11.19
CA GLN A 199 -20.61 -16.76 -11.83
C GLN A 199 -20.95 -16.20 -13.21
N ASP A 200 -21.11 -17.09 -14.18
CA ASP A 200 -21.68 -16.74 -15.48
C ASP A 200 -23.12 -16.23 -15.29
N MET A 201 -23.41 -15.02 -15.77
CA MET A 201 -24.74 -14.42 -15.63
C MET A 201 -25.65 -14.69 -16.82
N ASP A 202 -25.12 -15.25 -17.92
CA ASP A 202 -25.94 -15.72 -19.03
C ASP A 202 -26.58 -17.06 -18.65
N VAL A 203 -27.65 -16.99 -17.86
CA VAL A 203 -28.59 -18.10 -17.75
C VAL A 203 -29.30 -18.19 -19.10
N MET A 204 -28.94 -19.20 -19.90
CA MET A 204 -29.57 -19.49 -21.19
C MET A 204 -31.09 -19.29 -21.11
N SER A 205 -31.61 -18.25 -21.76
CA SER A 205 -33.04 -18.05 -22.04
C SER A 205 -33.49 -18.96 -23.17
#